data_AF-A0A8K0T424-F1
#
_entry.id   AF-A0A8K0T424-F1
#
_cell.length_a   1.000
_cell.length_b   1.000
_cell.length_c   1.000
_cell.angle_alpha   90.00
_cell.angle_beta   90.00
_cell.angle_gamma   90.00
#
_symmetry.space_group_name_H-M   'P 1'
#
loop_
_entity.id
_entity.type
_entity.pdbx_description
1 polymer ?
#
loop_
_entity_poly.entity_id
_entity_poly.type
_entity_poly.pdbx_seq_one_letter_code
_entity_poly.pdbx_strand_id
1 'polypeptide(L)'
;MFATLRRLAEQSSDHLAHVESPYPLRKVWPPDFTKLPPQSQFRFEKKYKRRLALKAARPRWDKAVKLTQYTSITIVVIYMCFHEFEFFGRPYRPVDAIADKFKSIIGTEPEPRPEQPKPSAATPSK
;
A
#
# COMPACT_ATOMS: atom_id res chain seq x y z
N MET A 1 -3.88 33.95 -5.39
CA MET A 1 -2.93 33.41 -4.40
C MET A 1 -1.76 32.67 -5.09
N PHE A 2 -1.01 33.33 -5.99
CA PHE A 2 0.10 32.71 -6.76
C PHE A 2 1.45 33.44 -6.60
N ALA A 3 1.49 34.51 -5.79
CA ALA A 3 2.70 35.31 -5.58
C ALA A 3 3.75 34.63 -4.68
N THR A 4 3.33 33.74 -3.78
CA THR A 4 4.22 33.02 -2.85
C THR A 4 5.02 31.91 -3.52
N LEU A 5 4.45 31.24 -4.55
CA LEU A 5 5.18 30.22 -5.32
C LEU A 5 6.31 30.81 -6.17
N ARG A 6 6.15 32.05 -6.66
CA ARG A 6 7.21 32.75 -7.42
C ARG A 6 8.45 33.02 -6.55
N ARG A 7 8.25 33.48 -5.31
CA ARG A 7 9.36 33.82 -4.39
C ARG A 7 10.19 32.59 -3.98
N LEU A 8 9.57 31.43 -3.80
CA LEU A 8 10.27 30.20 -3.44
C LEU A 8 11.06 29.60 -4.61
N ALA A 9 10.61 29.79 -5.85
CA ALA A 9 11.29 29.26 -7.03
C ALA A 9 12.59 30.02 -7.35
N GLU A 10 12.57 31.36 -7.30
CA GLU A 10 13.78 32.20 -7.47
C GLU A 10 14.80 31.92 -6.35
N GLN A 11 14.33 31.75 -5.12
CA GLN A 11 15.19 31.46 -3.95
C GLN A 11 15.88 30.08 -4.03
N SER A 12 15.28 29.11 -4.75
CA SER A 12 15.87 27.78 -4.96
C SER A 12 16.98 27.77 -6.02
N SER A 13 16.88 28.61 -7.06
CA SER A 13 17.94 28.72 -8.07
C SER A 13 19.20 29.36 -7.51
N ASP A 14 19.06 30.33 -6.60
CA ASP A 14 20.22 30.95 -5.93
C ASP A 14 20.97 29.95 -5.04
N HIS A 15 20.23 29.10 -4.31
CA HIS A 15 20.84 28.06 -3.48
C HIS A 15 21.47 26.90 -4.30
N LEU A 16 20.94 26.59 -5.48
CA LEU A 16 21.51 25.56 -6.38
C LEU A 16 22.69 26.07 -7.20
N ALA A 17 22.70 27.36 -7.55
CA ALA A 17 23.85 28.01 -8.21
C ALA A 17 25.03 28.22 -7.26
N HIS A 18 24.77 28.32 -5.94
CA HIS A 18 25.76 28.49 -4.89
C HIS A 18 26.28 27.16 -4.30
N VAL A 19 25.88 26.01 -4.85
CA VAL A 19 26.67 24.79 -4.66
C VAL A 19 27.98 25.04 -5.42
N GLU A 20 29.13 25.06 -4.75
CA GLU A 20 30.48 25.24 -5.33
C GLU A 20 30.80 24.16 -6.37
N SER A 21 30.10 24.18 -7.51
CA SER A 21 30.37 23.29 -8.63
C SER A 21 31.45 23.97 -9.49
N PRO A 22 32.56 23.28 -9.80
CA PRO A 22 33.66 23.84 -10.60
C PRO A 22 33.25 24.30 -12.01
N TYR A 23 32.06 23.89 -12.46
CA TYR A 23 31.53 24.19 -13.78
C TYR A 23 30.19 24.94 -13.66
N PRO A 24 30.17 26.26 -13.92
CA PRO A 24 28.93 27.03 -13.84
C PRO A 24 27.92 26.54 -14.87
N LEU A 25 26.66 26.41 -14.46
CA LEU A 25 25.58 26.06 -15.37
C LEU A 25 25.41 27.20 -16.39
N ARG A 26 25.71 26.91 -17.67
CA ARG A 26 25.54 27.86 -18.79
C ARG A 26 24.09 28.35 -18.97
N LYS A 27 23.11 27.61 -18.44
CA LYS A 27 21.70 27.95 -18.53
C LYS A 27 21.03 27.64 -17.20
N VAL A 28 20.47 28.67 -16.56
CA VAL A 28 19.66 28.52 -15.36
C VAL A 28 18.41 27.72 -15.71
N TRP A 29 18.17 26.66 -14.93
CA TRP A 29 16.97 25.84 -14.96
C TRP A 29 16.28 26.05 -13.60
N PRO A 30 14.96 26.23 -13.49
CA PRO A 30 13.90 26.16 -14.49
C PRO A 30 13.79 27.46 -15.34
N PRO A 31 13.33 27.37 -16.60
CA PRO A 31 12.99 28.57 -17.36
C PRO A 31 11.73 29.24 -16.80
N ASP A 32 11.76 30.57 -16.68
CA ASP A 32 10.60 31.36 -16.25
C ASP A 32 9.45 31.29 -17.27
N PHE A 33 8.51 30.37 -17.05
CA PHE A 33 7.39 30.14 -17.98
C PHE A 33 6.58 31.41 -18.29
N THR A 34 6.50 32.37 -17.37
CA THR A 34 5.75 33.62 -17.55
C THR A 34 6.40 34.60 -18.52
N LYS A 35 7.73 34.51 -18.72
CA LYS A 35 8.49 35.37 -19.65
C LYS A 35 8.60 34.74 -21.04
N LEU A 36 8.19 33.48 -21.19
CA LEU A 36 8.27 32.73 -22.45
C LEU A 36 7.06 32.99 -23.34
N PRO A 37 7.22 33.05 -24.68
CA PRO A 37 6.09 33.15 -25.59
C PRO A 37 5.19 31.89 -25.50
N PRO A 38 3.87 32.02 -25.72
CA PRO A 38 2.90 30.92 -25.54
C PRO A 38 3.23 29.67 -26.34
N GLN A 39 3.74 29.84 -27.56
CA GLN A 39 4.15 28.73 -28.43
C GLN A 39 5.27 27.89 -27.81
N SER A 40 6.21 28.53 -27.11
CA SER A 40 7.31 27.83 -26.45
C SER A 40 6.85 27.11 -25.18
N GLN A 41 5.95 27.73 -24.40
CA GLN A 41 5.31 27.11 -23.23
C GLN A 41 4.59 25.82 -23.64
N PHE A 42 3.77 25.87 -24.70
CA PHE A 42 3.05 24.70 -25.21
C PHE A 42 3.99 23.55 -25.62
N ARG A 43 5.15 23.85 -26.20
CA ARG A 43 6.16 22.83 -26.52
C ARG A 43 6.71 22.15 -25.27
N PHE A 44 6.97 22.90 -24.20
CA PHE A 44 7.41 22.35 -22.93
C PHE A 44 6.33 21.51 -22.26
N GLU A 45 5.08 21.98 -22.25
CA GLU A 45 3.94 21.21 -21.74
C GLU A 45 3.78 19.89 -22.48
N LYS A 46 3.81 19.92 -23.82
CA LYS A 46 3.73 18.72 -24.65
C LYS A 46 4.88 17.75 -24.33
N LYS A 47 6.11 18.25 -24.17
CA LYS A 47 7.28 17.44 -23.82
C LYS A 47 7.14 16.84 -22.42
N TYR A 48 6.65 17.62 -21.47
CA TYR A 48 6.41 17.19 -20.09
C TYR A 48 5.34 16.09 -20.03
N LYS A 49 4.18 16.30 -20.65
CA LYS A 49 3.08 15.32 -20.71
C LYS A 49 3.53 14.01 -21.34
N ARG A 50 4.33 14.07 -22.42
CA ARG A 50 4.93 12.87 -23.05
C ARG A 50 5.86 12.11 -22.10
N ARG A 51 6.76 12.82 -21.41
CA ARG A 51 7.68 12.20 -20.44
C ARG A 51 6.92 11.61 -19.26
N LEU A 52 5.87 12.28 -18.79
CA LEU A 52 5.01 11.78 -17.74
C LEU A 52 4.26 10.52 -18.18
N ALA A 53 3.72 10.51 -19.39
CA ALA A 53 3.06 9.32 -19.97
C ALA A 53 4.02 8.13 -20.06
N LEU A 54 5.27 8.35 -20.52
CA LEU A 54 6.29 7.30 -20.56
C LEU A 54 6.68 6.80 -19.16
N LYS A 55 6.87 7.70 -18.19
CA LYS A 55 7.14 7.31 -16.79
C LYS A 55 5.94 6.59 -16.15
N ALA A 56 4.73 6.94 -16.56
CA ALA A 56 3.49 6.33 -16.10
C ALA A 56 3.19 5.00 -16.80
N ALA A 57 3.72 4.78 -18.01
CA ALA A 57 3.60 3.54 -18.79
C ALA A 57 4.37 2.36 -18.18
N ARG A 58 4.61 2.37 -16.85
CA ARG A 58 5.23 1.27 -16.10
C ARG A 58 4.56 -0.07 -16.43
N PRO A 59 5.31 -1.19 -16.43
CA PRO A 59 4.80 -2.50 -16.86
C PRO A 59 3.52 -2.84 -16.09
N ARG A 60 2.39 -2.82 -16.81
CA ARG A 60 1.07 -3.05 -16.24
C ARG A 60 0.85 -4.54 -15.95
N TRP A 61 1.51 -5.40 -16.73
CA TRP A 61 1.45 -6.83 -16.57
C TRP A 61 2.01 -7.30 -15.22
N ASP A 62 3.21 -6.85 -14.86
CA ASP A 62 3.81 -7.22 -13.56
C ASP A 62 2.98 -6.76 -12.37
N LYS A 63 2.34 -5.58 -12.49
CA LYS A 63 1.40 -5.08 -11.48
C LYS A 63 0.15 -5.95 -11.40
N ALA A 64 -0.40 -6.37 -12.53
CA ALA A 64 -1.56 -7.24 -12.59
C ALA A 64 -1.24 -8.61 -11.98
N VAL A 65 -0.10 -9.23 -12.34
CA VAL A 65 0.33 -10.52 -11.78
C VAL A 65 0.53 -10.43 -10.28
N LYS A 66 1.19 -9.37 -9.78
CA LYS A 66 1.35 -9.15 -8.33
C LYS A 66 0.02 -8.94 -7.63
N LEU A 67 -0.91 -8.21 -8.24
CA LEU A 67 -2.25 -8.03 -7.69
C LEU A 67 -2.98 -9.37 -7.62
N THR A 68 -2.92 -10.18 -8.68
CA THR A 68 -3.49 -11.53 -8.73
C THR A 68 -2.86 -12.46 -7.68
N GLN A 69 -1.56 -12.35 -7.43
CA GLN A 69 -0.88 -13.13 -6.40
C GLN A 69 -1.37 -12.72 -5.00
N TYR A 70 -1.48 -11.43 -4.71
CA TYR A 70 -1.98 -11.00 -3.41
C TYR A 70 -3.47 -11.30 -3.22
N THR A 71 -4.30 -11.17 -4.27
CA THR A 71 -5.71 -11.54 -4.18
C THR A 71 -5.88 -13.04 -4.00
N SER A 72 -5.11 -13.88 -4.70
CA SER A 72 -5.19 -15.33 -4.51
C SER A 72 -4.77 -15.75 -3.10
N ILE A 73 -3.67 -15.20 -2.57
CA ILE A 73 -3.25 -15.45 -1.18
C ILE A 73 -4.35 -15.01 -0.21
N THR A 74 -4.92 -13.81 -0.41
CA THR A 74 -5.97 -13.28 0.48
C THR A 74 -7.21 -14.17 0.47
N ILE A 75 -7.64 -14.64 -0.71
CA ILE A 75 -8.79 -15.54 -0.84
C ILE A 75 -8.52 -16.86 -0.12
N VAL A 76 -7.34 -17.45 -0.28
CA VAL A 76 -6.96 -18.70 0.40
C VAL A 76 -6.94 -18.51 1.91
N VAL A 77 -6.39 -17.41 2.41
CA VAL A 77 -6.38 -17.10 3.86
C VAL A 77 -7.79 -16.93 4.40
N ILE A 78 -8.66 -16.21 3.70
CA ILE A 78 -10.07 -16.05 4.08
C ILE A 78 -10.75 -17.41 4.12
N TYR A 79 -10.60 -18.21 3.06
CA TYR A 79 -11.18 -19.56 3.00
C TYR A 79 -10.70 -20.41 4.18
N MET A 80 -9.39 -20.42 4.46
CA MET A 80 -8.83 -21.14 5.61
C MET A 80 -9.35 -20.60 6.95
N CYS A 81 -9.60 -19.30 7.07
CA CYS A 81 -10.16 -18.69 8.29
C CYS A 81 -11.57 -19.21 8.60
N PHE A 82 -12.41 -19.32 7.56
CA PHE A 82 -13.84 -19.63 7.70
C PHE A 82 -14.18 -21.11 7.50
N HIS A 83 -13.28 -21.90 6.92
CA HIS A 83 -13.49 -23.33 6.78
C HIS A 83 -13.25 -24.05 8.11
N GLU A 84 -14.21 -24.87 8.51
CA GLU A 84 -14.05 -25.75 9.67
C GLU A 84 -13.17 -26.92 9.24
N PHE A 85 -11.96 -27.01 9.80
CA PHE A 85 -11.05 -28.11 9.50
C PHE A 85 -11.20 -29.20 10.54
N GLU A 86 -11.44 -30.43 10.11
CA GLU A 86 -11.45 -31.59 11.01
C GLU A 86 -10.07 -32.25 11.03
N PHE A 87 -9.11 -31.64 11.73
CA PHE A 87 -7.84 -32.28 12.00
C PHE A 87 -8.02 -33.22 13.21
N PHE A 88 -8.11 -34.53 12.96
CA PHE A 88 -8.20 -35.59 13.98
C PHE A 88 -9.55 -35.70 14.72
N GLY A 89 -10.67 -35.49 14.01
CA GLY A 89 -12.02 -35.70 14.58
C GLY A 89 -12.47 -34.62 15.57
N ARG A 90 -11.75 -33.50 15.65
CA ARG A 90 -12.17 -32.29 16.36
C ARG A 90 -12.36 -31.15 15.36
N PRO A 91 -13.46 -30.39 15.42
CA PRO A 91 -13.64 -29.21 14.58
C PRO A 91 -12.65 -28.13 15.03
N TYR A 92 -11.75 -27.73 14.14
CA TYR A 92 -10.76 -26.68 14.37
C TYR A 92 -11.10 -25.44 13.53
N ARG A 93 -11.35 -24.33 14.22
CA ARG A 93 -11.55 -23.01 13.62
C ARG A 93 -10.30 -22.15 13.90
N PRO A 94 -9.47 -21.84 12.90
CA PRO A 94 -8.21 -21.12 13.11
C PRO A 94 -8.41 -19.69 13.63
N VAL A 95 -9.56 -19.05 13.35
CA VAL A 95 -9.91 -17.72 13.90
C VAL A 95 -10.00 -17.74 15.42
N ASP A 96 -10.58 -18.79 15.99
CA ASP A 96 -10.81 -18.88 17.45
C ASP A 96 -9.46 -19.00 18.18
N ALA A 97 -8.54 -19.82 17.65
CA ALA A 97 -7.17 -19.94 18.16
C ALA A 97 -6.36 -18.63 18.07
N ILE A 98 -6.56 -17.84 17.02
CA ILE A 98 -5.92 -16.52 16.87
C ILE A 98 -6.53 -15.53 17.86
N ALA A 99 -7.85 -15.55 18.03
CA ALA A 99 -8.55 -14.69 18.98
C ALA A 99 -8.13 -14.97 20.42
N ASP A 100 -7.93 -16.23 20.79
CA ASP A 100 -7.51 -16.60 22.14
C ASP A 100 -6.04 -16.24 22.41
N LYS A 101 -5.16 -16.41 21.40
CA LYS A 101 -3.80 -15.85 21.47
C LYS A 101 -3.78 -14.33 21.59
N PHE A 102 -4.71 -13.64 20.93
CA PHE A 102 -4.78 -12.18 21.00
C PHE A 102 -5.31 -11.71 22.37
N LYS A 103 -6.31 -12.39 22.93
CA LYS A 103 -6.83 -12.12 24.28
C LYS A 103 -5.79 -12.37 25.37
N SER A 104 -4.99 -13.44 25.26
CA SER A 104 -3.88 -13.70 26.20
C SER A 104 -2.77 -12.65 26.11
N ILE A 105 -2.45 -12.14 24.91
CA ILE A 105 -1.51 -11.03 24.73
C ILE A 105 -2.09 -9.70 25.26
N ILE A 106 -3.41 -9.50 25.15
CA ILE A 106 -4.11 -8.29 25.62
C ILE A 106 -4.47 -8.35 27.11
N GLY A 107 -4.28 -9.50 27.77
CA GLY A 107 -4.48 -9.66 29.21
C GLY A 107 -5.95 -9.65 29.64
N THR A 108 -6.88 -10.00 28.75
CA THR A 108 -8.33 -10.01 29.00
C THR A 108 -8.92 -11.42 29.16
N GLU A 109 -8.16 -12.40 29.66
CA GLU A 109 -8.71 -13.73 29.95
C GLU A 109 -9.48 -13.75 31.29
N PRO A 110 -10.80 -14.01 31.30
CA PRO A 110 -11.44 -14.68 32.43
C PRO A 110 -11.13 -16.20 32.38
N GLU A 111 -10.83 -16.78 33.54
CA GLU A 111 -10.57 -18.22 33.76
C GLU A 111 -11.47 -19.16 32.93
N PRO A 112 -10.92 -20.20 32.26
CA PRO A 112 -11.72 -21.16 31.51
C PRO A 112 -12.59 -21.99 32.46
N ARG A 113 -13.92 -21.85 32.32
CA ARG A 113 -14.88 -22.74 32.97
C ARG A 113 -14.80 -24.12 32.29
N PRO A 114 -14.52 -25.22 33.01
CA PRO A 114 -14.36 -26.54 32.39
C PRO A 114 -15.62 -26.93 31.62
N GLU A 115 -15.43 -27.37 30.37
CA GLU A 115 -16.52 -27.80 29.50
C GLU A 115 -17.26 -28.98 30.12
N GLN A 116 -18.56 -28.82 30.35
CA GLN A 116 -19.41 -29.95 30.69
C GLN A 116 -19.57 -30.84 29.45
N PRO A 117 -19.25 -32.14 29.53
CA PRO A 117 -19.42 -33.03 28.39
C PRO A 117 -20.91 -33.08 28.02
N LYS A 118 -21.24 -32.71 26.77
CA LYS A 118 -22.59 -32.86 26.23
C LYS A 118 -22.99 -34.34 26.32
N PRO A 119 -24.14 -34.67 26.95
CA PRO A 119 -24.54 -36.07 27.09
C PRO A 119 -24.72 -36.68 25.69
N SER A 120 -23.94 -37.72 25.39
CA SER A 120 -24.14 -38.51 24.18
C SER A 120 -25.59 -39.03 24.19
N ALA A 121 -26.29 -38.80 23.08
CA ALA A 121 -27.64 -39.26 22.85
C ALA A 121 -27.85 -40.70 23.35
N ALA A 122 -28.87 -40.87 24.17
CA ALA A 122 -29.34 -42.16 24.66
C ALA A 122 -29.49 -43.14 23.49
N THR A 123 -28.70 -44.22 23.52
CA THR A 123 -28.96 -45.40 22.69
C THR A 123 -29.77 -46.35 23.57
N PRO A 124 -31.05 -46.65 23.25
CA PRO A 124 -31.83 -47.59 24.03
C PRO A 124 -31.31 -49.01 23.81
N SER A 125 -30.95 -49.68 24.91
CA SER A 125 -30.56 -51.10 24.92
C SER A 125 -31.73 -51.95 25.41
N LYS A 126 -32.19 -52.83 24.52
CA LYS A 126 -33.13 -53.97 24.67
C LYS A 126 -34.57 -53.68 25.08
#